data_AF-A0A7W7GKH8-F1
#
_entry.id   AF-A0A7W7GKH8-F1
#
_cell.length_a   1.000
_cell.length_b   1.000
_cell.length_c   1.000
_cell.angle_alpha   90.00
_cell.angle_beta   90.00
_cell.angle_gamma   90.00
#
_symmetry.space_group_name_H-M   'P 1'
#
loop_
_entity.id
_entity.type
_entity.pdbx_description
1 polymer ?
#
loop_
_entity_poly.entity_id
_entity_poly.type
_entity_poly.pdbx_seq_one_letter_code
_entity_poly.pdbx_strand_id
1 'polypeptide(L)'
;MIEELATALDTDRRLVTLLTTIRAARRDLTVPPSLEAPPFPVAFTLGSDEAEAIGRAHAGHPPISLMPTRLGLGSKPALHYSMVDGTDPDAWSTFQRLIRHLFIPRQTQGK
;
A
#
# COMPACT_ATOMS: atom_id res chain seq x y z
N MET A 1 5.98 -1.53 13.76
CA MET A 1 6.28 -0.15 13.32
C MET A 1 5.37 0.39 12.21
N ILE A 2 5.40 -0.11 10.97
CA ILE A 2 4.51 0.46 9.90
C ILE A 2 3.03 0.17 10.19
N GLU A 3 2.70 -1.07 10.54
CA GLU A 3 1.32 -1.47 10.87
C GLU A 3 0.73 -0.72 12.07
N GLU A 4 1.54 -0.48 13.10
CA GLU A 4 1.14 0.30 14.29
C GLU A 4 0.86 1.75 13.92
N LEU A 5 1.74 2.37 13.12
CA LEU A 5 1.54 3.73 12.61
C LEU A 5 0.28 3.82 11.75
N ALA A 6 0.08 2.86 10.85
CA ALA A 6 -1.09 2.80 10.00
C ALA A 6 -2.38 2.63 10.82
N THR A 7 -2.36 1.80 11.86
CA THR A 7 -3.48 1.61 12.79
C THR A 7 -3.81 2.92 13.53
N ALA A 8 -2.80 3.64 14.02
CA ALA A 8 -3.00 4.92 14.71
C ALA A 8 -3.55 6.00 13.75
N LEU A 9 -3.02 6.08 12.54
CA LEU A 9 -3.52 7.00 11.49
C LEU A 9 -4.97 6.69 11.09
N ASP A 10 -5.31 5.41 10.94
CA ASP A 10 -6.68 4.99 10.62
C ASP A 10 -7.65 5.37 11.74
N THR A 11 -7.28 5.04 12.98
CA THR A 11 -8.09 5.30 14.18
C THR A 11 -8.27 6.79 14.46
N ASP A 12 -7.18 7.56 14.48
CA ASP A 12 -7.20 8.94 14.98
C ASP A 12 -7.44 9.97 13.87
N ARG A 13 -7.12 9.62 12.62
CA ARG A 13 -7.04 10.59 11.50
C ARG A 13 -7.79 10.17 10.25
N ARG A 14 -8.53 9.05 10.27
CA ARG A 14 -9.28 8.53 9.12
C ARG A 14 -8.39 8.40 7.89
N LEU A 15 -7.36 7.56 8.02
CA LEU A 15 -6.44 7.25 6.95
C LEU A 15 -7.20 6.93 5.66
N VAL A 16 -6.84 7.58 4.55
CA VAL A 16 -7.35 7.20 3.22
C VAL A 16 -6.46 6.12 2.64
N THR A 17 -5.19 6.46 2.43
CA THR A 17 -4.15 5.52 2.02
C THR A 17 -2.80 5.89 2.65
N LEU A 18 -1.94 4.90 2.84
CA LEU A 18 -0.54 5.07 3.22
C LEU A 18 0.34 4.26 2.26
N LEU A 19 1.26 4.91 1.55
CA LEU A 19 2.31 4.25 0.78
C LEU A 19 3.65 4.40 1.54
N THR A 20 4.28 3.29 1.88
CA THR A 20 5.61 3.26 2.47
C THR A 20 6.61 2.78 1.43
N THR A 21 7.70 3.53 1.28
CA THR A 21 8.78 3.22 0.35
C THR A 21 10.12 3.25 1.07
N ILE A 22 11.07 2.46 0.59
CA ILE A 22 12.47 2.49 1.04
C ILE A 22 13.36 2.93 -0.12
N ARG A 23 14.45 3.64 0.18
CA ARG A 23 15.49 3.94 -0.80
C ARG A 23 16.85 3.61 -0.23
N ALA A 24 17.78 3.27 -1.12
CA ALA A 24 19.19 3.24 -0.76
C ALA A 24 19.63 4.67 -0.42
N ALA A 25 19.90 4.92 0.87
CA ALA A 25 20.50 6.17 1.31
C ALA A 25 22.03 6.06 1.32
N ARG A 26 22.73 7.18 1.10
CA ARG A 26 24.18 7.21 1.28
C ARG A 26 24.53 7.09 2.76
N ARG A 27 25.61 6.35 3.06
CA ARG A 27 26.14 6.22 4.43
C ARG A 27 26.69 7.53 4.97
N ASP A 28 27.03 8.46 4.10
CA ASP A 28 27.64 9.74 4.42
C ASP A 28 26.69 10.88 4.03
N LEU A 29 26.28 11.67 5.03
CA LEU A 29 25.38 12.82 4.90
C LEU A 29 26.11 14.10 4.46
N THR A 30 27.44 14.06 4.33
CA THR A 30 28.26 15.20 3.89
C THR A 30 28.44 15.24 2.36
N VAL A 31 28.02 14.18 1.65
CA VAL A 31 28.06 14.12 0.20
C VAL A 31 26.97 15.05 -0.38
N PRO A 32 27.30 15.87 -1.40
CA PRO A 32 26.32 16.73 -2.06
C PRO A 32 25.13 15.94 -2.62
N PRO A 33 23.93 16.53 -2.70
CA PRO A 33 22.76 15.91 -3.31
C PRO A 33 23.06 15.45 -4.74
N SER A 34 22.69 14.21 -5.07
CA SER A 34 22.81 13.63 -6.41
C SER A 34 21.51 12.93 -6.80
N LEU A 35 21.29 12.71 -8.10
CA LEU A 35 20.18 11.88 -8.55
C LEU A 35 20.36 10.44 -8.03
N GLU A 36 19.34 9.92 -7.33
CA GLU A 36 19.28 8.55 -6.81
C GLU A 36 18.24 7.75 -7.58
N ALA A 37 18.36 6.42 -7.55
CA ALA A 37 17.32 5.54 -8.09
C ALA A 37 15.98 5.76 -7.34
N PRO A 38 14.82 5.55 -8.01
CA PRO A 38 13.53 5.66 -7.34
C PRO A 38 13.43 4.74 -6.11
N PRO A 39 12.71 5.15 -5.07
CA PRO A 39 12.47 4.29 -3.92
C PRO A 39 11.58 3.09 -4.31
N PHE A 40 11.77 1.97 -3.62
CA PHE A 40 10.95 0.77 -3.78
C PHE A 40 9.75 0.79 -2.82
N PRO A 41 8.52 0.56 -3.29
CA PRO A 41 7.37 0.31 -2.43
C PRO A 41 7.61 -0.92 -1.54
N VAL A 42 7.40 -0.76 -0.23
CA VAL A 42 7.50 -1.86 0.75
C VAL A 42 6.18 -2.16 1.42
N ALA A 43 5.25 -1.19 1.46
CA ALA A 43 3.90 -1.45 1.94
C ALA A 43 2.91 -0.44 1.38
N PHE A 44 1.66 -0.88 1.24
CA PHE A 44 0.52 0.01 1.00
C PHE A 44 -0.58 -0.31 2.00
N THR A 45 -1.18 0.70 2.63
CA THR A 45 -2.34 0.53 3.50
C THR A 45 -3.52 1.28 2.92
N LEU A 46 -4.66 0.61 2.88
CA LEU A 46 -5.96 1.17 2.58
C LEU A 46 -6.73 1.34 3.89
N GLY A 47 -7.18 2.55 4.21
CA GLY A 47 -7.91 2.79 5.46
C GLY A 47 -9.27 2.11 5.51
N SER A 48 -9.85 2.03 6.71
CA SER A 48 -11.10 1.30 6.96
C SER A 48 -12.27 1.80 6.13
N ASP A 49 -12.42 3.12 6.04
CA ASP A 49 -13.51 3.80 5.33
C ASP A 49 -13.37 3.58 3.81
N GLU A 50 -12.14 3.67 3.30
CA GLU A 50 -11.85 3.49 1.88
C GLU A 50 -11.99 2.02 1.46
N ALA A 51 -11.56 1.08 2.31
CA ALA A 51 -11.76 -0.36 2.09
C ALA A 51 -13.25 -0.74 2.09
N GLU A 52 -14.09 -0.03 2.84
CA GLU A 52 -15.54 -0.18 2.78
C GLU A 52 -16.13 0.42 1.50
N ALA A 53 -15.70 1.62 1.10
CA ALA A 53 -16.15 2.28 -0.12
C ALA A 53 -15.83 1.47 -1.39
N ILE A 54 -14.62 0.90 -1.47
CA ILE A 54 -14.20 -0.02 -2.56
C ILE A 54 -14.93 -1.37 -2.47
N GLY A 55 -15.34 -1.78 -1.28
CA GLY A 55 -15.88 -3.10 -1.00
C GLY A 55 -14.82 -4.08 -0.52
N ARG A 56 -14.99 -4.58 0.71
CA ARG A 56 -13.96 -5.40 1.39
C ARG A 56 -13.67 -6.74 0.75
N ALA A 57 -14.67 -7.38 0.16
CA ALA A 57 -14.46 -8.63 -0.55
C ALA A 57 -13.53 -8.41 -1.75
N HIS A 58 -13.73 -7.30 -2.47
CA HIS A 58 -12.91 -6.91 -3.60
C HIS A 58 -11.51 -6.50 -3.15
N ALA A 59 -11.40 -5.55 -2.21
CA ALA A 59 -10.11 -5.09 -1.70
C ALA A 59 -9.31 -6.22 -1.02
N GLY A 60 -9.97 -7.15 -0.35
CA GLY A 60 -9.33 -8.27 0.37
C GLY A 60 -8.79 -9.39 -0.52
N HIS A 61 -9.21 -9.48 -1.79
CA HIS A 61 -8.83 -10.56 -2.70
C HIS A 61 -8.32 -10.02 -4.04
N PRO A 62 -7.17 -9.34 -4.06
CA PRO A 62 -6.63 -8.83 -5.30
C PRO A 62 -6.12 -10.00 -6.18
N PRO A 63 -6.18 -9.88 -7.53
CA PRO A 63 -5.74 -10.90 -8.48
C PRO A 63 -4.21 -10.89 -8.65
N ILE A 64 -3.51 -10.80 -7.53
CA ILE A 64 -2.06 -10.85 -7.36
C ILE A 64 -1.75 -11.68 -6.11
N SER A 65 -0.55 -12.23 -6.00
CA SER A 65 -0.14 -13.04 -4.83
C SER A 65 0.19 -12.16 -3.61
N LEU A 66 -0.71 -11.25 -3.25
CA LEU A 66 -0.55 -10.28 -2.18
C LEU A 66 -1.82 -10.23 -1.33
N MET A 67 -1.81 -10.93 -0.19
CA MET A 67 -2.95 -10.95 0.73
C MET A 67 -2.77 -9.85 1.79
N PRO A 68 -3.78 -8.98 2.01
CA PRO A 68 -3.66 -7.94 3.02
C PRO A 68 -3.81 -8.50 4.45
N THR A 69 -2.97 -7.99 5.35
CA THR A 69 -3.18 -8.08 6.79
C THR A 69 -4.27 -7.08 7.20
N ARG A 70 -5.18 -7.49 8.09
CA ARG A 70 -6.22 -6.61 8.63
C ARG A 70 -5.68 -5.87 9.84
N LEU A 71 -5.78 -4.55 9.83
CA LEU A 71 -5.34 -3.69 10.93
C LEU A 71 -6.54 -3.13 11.69
N GLY A 72 -6.41 -3.07 13.03
CA GLY A 72 -7.44 -2.57 13.94
C GLY A 72 -8.37 -3.66 14.49
N LEU A 73 -8.96 -3.37 15.65
CA LEU A 73 -9.92 -4.24 16.33
C LEU A 73 -11.33 -3.76 15.99
N GLY A 74 -11.86 -4.18 14.85
CA GLY A 74 -13.20 -3.75 14.45
C GLY A 74 -13.81 -4.62 13.37
N SER A 75 -15.13 -4.51 13.24
CA SER A 75 -15.85 -5.06 12.10
C SER A 75 -15.42 -4.39 10.79
N LYS A 76 -14.67 -3.28 10.85
CA LYS A 76 -14.20 -2.45 9.75
C LYS A 76 -12.68 -2.24 9.76
N PRO A 77 -11.86 -3.28 9.48
CA PRO A 77 -10.42 -3.14 9.52
C PRO A 77 -9.88 -2.40 8.29
N ALA A 78 -8.81 -1.64 8.49
CA ALA A 78 -7.93 -1.22 7.40
C ALA A 78 -7.20 -2.43 6.80
N LEU A 79 -6.79 -2.34 5.54
CA LEU A 79 -6.10 -3.41 4.81
C LEU A 79 -4.66 -3.00 4.52
N HIS A 80 -3.71 -3.78 5.05
CA HIS A 80 -2.28 -3.56 4.89
C HIS A 80 -1.67 -4.59 3.96
N TYR A 81 -1.17 -4.15 2.82
CA TYR A 81 -0.52 -4.97 1.80
C TYR A 81 0.99 -4.83 1.94
N SER A 82 1.64 -5.83 2.54
CA SER A 82 3.11 -5.87 2.65
C SER A 82 3.74 -6.28 1.33
N MET A 83 4.53 -5.40 0.74
CA MET A 83 5.37 -5.72 -0.41
C MET A 83 6.73 -6.20 0.14
N VAL A 84 7.55 -6.85 -0.69
CA VAL A 84 8.84 -7.46 -0.30
C VAL A 84 9.76 -6.42 0.38
N ASP A 85 10.86 -6.86 0.99
CA ASP A 85 11.86 -6.10 1.79
C ASP A 85 12.50 -4.86 1.15
N GLY A 86 12.03 -4.42 -0.02
CA GLY A 86 12.45 -3.21 -0.71
C GLY A 86 13.71 -3.40 -1.55
N THR A 87 14.06 -4.64 -1.84
CA THR A 87 15.12 -4.99 -2.80
C THR A 87 14.57 -5.46 -4.15
N ASP A 88 13.26 -5.69 -4.24
CA ASP A 88 12.61 -6.26 -5.42
C ASP A 88 12.29 -5.18 -6.48
N PRO A 89 12.91 -5.25 -7.69
CA PRO A 89 12.61 -4.33 -8.78
C PRO A 89 11.16 -4.41 -9.27
N ASP A 90 10.46 -5.53 -9.05
CA ASP A 90 9.06 -5.71 -9.44
C ASP A 90 8.05 -5.10 -8.46
N ALA A 91 8.50 -4.52 -7.34
CA ALA A 91 7.64 -3.91 -6.33
C ALA A 91 6.74 -2.81 -6.92
N TRP A 92 7.26 -2.00 -7.84
CA TRP A 92 6.46 -0.99 -8.55
C TRP A 92 5.38 -1.62 -9.45
N SER A 93 5.72 -2.67 -10.19
CA SER A 93 4.76 -3.40 -11.04
C SER A 93 3.66 -4.02 -10.19
N THR A 94 4.01 -4.61 -9.05
CA THR A 94 3.07 -5.18 -8.07
C THR A 94 2.14 -4.11 -7.50
N PHE A 95 2.70 -2.98 -7.05
CA PHE A 95 1.91 -1.85 -6.56
C PHE A 95 0.96 -1.30 -7.63
N GLN A 96 1.43 -1.11 -8.87
CA GLN A 96 0.59 -0.63 -9.97
C GLN A 96 -0.56 -1.59 -10.30
N ARG A 97 -0.34 -2.91 -10.21
CA ARG A 97 -1.41 -3.91 -10.38
C ARG A 97 -2.42 -3.83 -9.24
N LEU A 98 -1.96 -3.65 -8.01
CA LEU A 98 -2.82 -3.45 -6.85
C LEU A 98 -3.70 -2.20 -6.99
N ILE A 99 -3.10 -1.05 -7.31
CA ILE A 99 -3.86 0.21 -7.50
C ILE A 99 -4.89 0.08 -8.63
N ARG A 100 -4.53 -0.59 -9.73
CA ARG A 100 -5.47 -0.90 -10.81
C ARG A 100 -6.67 -1.70 -10.32
N HIS A 101 -6.41 -2.75 -9.55
CA HIS A 101 -7.46 -3.57 -8.97
C HIS A 101 -8.37 -2.77 -8.05
N LEU A 102 -7.80 -1.96 -7.15
CA LEU A 102 -8.54 -1.24 -6.13
C LEU A 102 -9.37 -0.07 -6.68
N PHE A 103 -8.80 0.72 -7.59
CA PHE A 103 -9.35 2.03 -7.93
C PHE A 103 -9.78 2.18 -9.39
N ILE A 104 -9.41 1.26 -10.28
CA ILE A 104 -9.83 1.33 -11.68
C ILE A 104 -11.01 0.37 -11.89
N PRO A 105 -12.23 0.88 -12.10
CA PRO A 105 -13.37 0.03 -12.39
C PRO A 105 -13.07 -0.80 -13.65
N ARG A 106 -13.34 -2.11 -13.60
CA ARG A 106 -13.46 -2.89 -14.85
C ARG A 106 -14.58 -2.23 -15.64
N GLN A 107 -14.23 -1.57 -16.75
CA GLN A 107 -15.20 -1.14 -17.75
C GLN A 107 -16.08 -2.34 -18.05
N THR A 108 -17.36 -2.28 -17.65
CA THR A 108 -18.34 -3.27 -18.05
C THR A 108 -18.41 -3.20 -19.56
N GLN A 109 -17.88 -4.23 -20.21
CA GLN A 109 -17.97 -4.38 -21.65
C GLN A 109 -19.45 -4.56 -22.00
N GLY A 110 -20.12 -3.43 -22.27
CA GLY A 110 -21.46 -3.39 -22.81
C GLY A 110 -21.44 -4.02 -24.20
N LYS A 111 -22.23 -5.07 -24.37
CA LYS A 111 -22.66 -5.60 -25.64
C LYS A 111 -24.06 -5.08 -25.91
#